data_AF-G2PFB4-F1
#
_entry.id   AF-G2PFB4-F1
#
_cell.length_a   1.000
_cell.length_b   1.000
_cell.length_c   1.000
_cell.angle_alpha   90.00
_cell.angle_beta   90.00
_cell.angle_gamma   90.00
#
_symmetry.space_group_name_H-M   'P 1'
#
loop_
_entity.id
_entity.type
_entity.pdbx_description
1 polymer ?
#
loop_
_entity_poly.entity_id
_entity_poly.type
_entity_poly.pdbx_seq_one_letter_code
_entity_poly.pdbx_strand_id
1 'polypeptide(L)'
;MATAAVADPPGTVPSPSPLPPAPTAPPIPAELEAVLKRMRFPYLRRAAPDVLATARSQRWDPAEVVRILLEEEIKGRDDATRRNHRKQAQLPSGKTFDSWREEDSSIPAPTLHALMTLEWVSRAENLACAGPSGTGKSHLAEALANKAIDEGMKVSWFTLESLTAHLGRATVDNTVSKAVAKITRSDLIIVDDIGMLPSGQAAAEAFYRVIDAAYERRSVIVTSNLHPSGFDSIMPKTLATAAVDRLLHHAHVVLTEGSSLRLTQATTGQGVVPLHQPG
;
A
#
# COMPACT_ATOMS: atom_id res chain seq x y z
N MET A 1 -68.37 -29.64 -25.44
CA MET A 1 -67.50 -28.51 -25.08
C MET A 1 -66.63 -28.99 -23.93
N ALA A 2 -65.49 -29.63 -24.21
CA ALA A 2 -64.17 -29.09 -24.57
C ALA A 2 -63.22 -29.45 -23.42
N THR A 3 -62.69 -30.66 -23.50
CA THR A 3 -61.72 -31.28 -22.59
C THR A 3 -60.32 -30.71 -22.83
N ALA A 4 -59.58 -30.57 -21.73
CA ALA A 4 -58.29 -29.91 -21.62
C ALA A 4 -57.16 -30.57 -22.43
N ALA A 5 -56.33 -29.75 -23.06
CA ALA A 5 -55.02 -30.13 -23.58
C ALA A 5 -53.94 -29.57 -22.64
N VAL A 6 -53.16 -30.48 -22.04
CA VAL A 6 -51.95 -30.17 -21.27
C VAL A 6 -50.86 -29.72 -22.23
N ALA A 7 -50.26 -28.55 -21.97
CA ALA A 7 -49.08 -28.07 -22.69
C ALA A 7 -47.81 -28.49 -21.95
N ASP A 8 -46.85 -29.07 -22.67
CA ASP A 8 -45.52 -29.43 -22.16
C ASP A 8 -44.72 -28.18 -21.73
N PRO A 9 -43.86 -28.29 -20.69
CA PRO A 9 -42.98 -27.20 -20.28
C PRO A 9 -41.85 -26.96 -21.31
N PRO A 10 -41.34 -25.72 -21.44
CA PRO A 10 -40.27 -25.40 -22.38
C PRO A 10 -38.97 -26.11 -21.98
N GLY A 11 -38.34 -26.74 -22.97
CA GLY A 11 -37.12 -27.52 -22.81
C GLY A 11 -35.96 -26.70 -22.23
N THR A 12 -35.26 -27.33 -21.29
CA THR A 12 -34.03 -26.83 -20.67
C THR A 12 -32.94 -26.66 -21.72
N VAL A 13 -32.46 -25.43 -21.92
CA VAL A 13 -31.27 -25.16 -22.75
C VAL A 13 -30.06 -25.79 -22.04
N PRO A 14 -29.31 -26.70 -22.68
CA PRO A 14 -28.13 -27.28 -22.05
C PRO A 14 -27.06 -26.21 -21.83
N SER A 15 -26.60 -26.06 -20.60
CA SER A 15 -25.43 -25.24 -20.26
C SER A 15 -24.23 -25.66 -21.11
N PRO A 16 -23.42 -24.73 -21.64
CA PRO A 16 -22.24 -25.07 -22.41
C PRO A 16 -21.29 -25.88 -21.54
N SER A 17 -20.94 -27.08 -21.99
CA SER A 17 -19.94 -27.93 -21.36
C SER A 17 -18.64 -27.12 -21.14
N PRO A 18 -17.98 -27.23 -19.98
CA PRO A 18 -16.70 -26.58 -19.76
C PRO A 18 -15.71 -27.06 -20.83
N LEU A 19 -15.07 -26.11 -21.51
CA LEU A 19 -13.97 -26.40 -22.44
C LEU A 19 -12.95 -27.30 -21.72
N PRO A 20 -12.43 -28.35 -22.39
CA PRO A 20 -11.42 -29.20 -21.80
C PRO A 20 -10.20 -28.36 -21.37
N PRO A 21 -9.54 -28.70 -20.25
CA PRO A 21 -8.34 -27.99 -19.84
C PRO A 21 -7.31 -28.04 -20.97
N ALA A 22 -6.70 -26.89 -21.26
CA ALA A 22 -5.66 -26.79 -22.28
C ALA A 22 -4.58 -27.85 -22.01
N PRO A 23 -4.01 -28.49 -23.06
CA PRO A 23 -3.00 -29.53 -22.88
C PRO A 23 -1.81 -28.96 -22.11
N THR A 24 -1.45 -29.62 -21.01
CA THR A 24 -0.32 -29.21 -20.16
C THR A 24 0.98 -29.29 -20.96
N ALA A 25 1.78 -28.22 -20.94
CA ALA A 25 3.05 -28.21 -21.66
C ALA A 25 4.01 -29.31 -21.17
N PRO A 26 4.83 -29.88 -22.06
CA PRO A 26 5.79 -30.91 -21.68
C PRO A 26 6.83 -30.36 -20.69
N PRO A 27 7.31 -31.20 -19.76
CA PRO A 27 8.33 -30.79 -18.80
C PRO A 27 9.63 -30.39 -19.51
N ILE A 28 10.36 -29.47 -18.88
CA ILE A 28 11.70 -29.08 -19.37
C ILE A 28 12.73 -30.19 -19.14
N PRO A 29 13.82 -30.24 -19.94
CA PRO A 29 14.90 -31.20 -19.72
C PRO A 29 15.49 -31.13 -18.31
N ALA A 30 15.85 -32.28 -17.73
CA ALA A 30 16.35 -32.37 -16.36
C ALA A 30 17.64 -31.55 -16.13
N GLU A 31 18.52 -31.49 -17.12
CA GLU A 31 19.76 -30.68 -17.09
C GLU A 31 19.44 -29.18 -16.99
N LEU A 32 18.46 -28.71 -17.77
CA LEU A 32 18.00 -27.32 -17.70
C LEU A 32 17.38 -27.04 -16.33
N GLU A 33 16.53 -27.92 -15.82
CA GLU A 33 15.93 -27.75 -14.49
C GLU A 33 16.99 -27.64 -13.39
N ALA A 34 18.04 -28.47 -13.44
CA ALA A 34 19.15 -28.45 -12.49
C ALA A 34 19.90 -27.11 -12.52
N VAL A 35 20.20 -26.57 -13.71
CA VAL A 35 20.84 -25.25 -13.86
C VAL A 35 19.94 -24.15 -13.29
N LEU A 36 18.65 -24.14 -13.61
CA LEU A 36 17.71 -23.12 -13.12
C LEU A 36 17.54 -23.15 -11.60
N LYS A 37 17.57 -24.34 -10.98
CA LYS A 37 17.60 -24.47 -9.51
C LYS A 37 18.89 -23.90 -8.92
N ARG A 38 20.05 -24.22 -9.50
CA ARG A 38 21.36 -23.72 -9.04
C ARG A 38 21.47 -22.20 -9.16
N MET A 39 20.98 -21.63 -10.26
CA MET A 39 20.94 -20.18 -10.49
C MET A 39 19.85 -19.46 -9.71
N ARG A 40 18.96 -20.21 -9.02
CA ARG A 40 17.80 -19.69 -8.29
C ARG A 40 16.86 -18.89 -9.19
N PHE A 41 16.47 -19.43 -10.34
CA PHE A 41 15.46 -18.83 -11.23
C PHE A 41 14.09 -19.53 -11.09
N PRO A 42 13.36 -19.34 -9.97
CA PRO A 42 12.13 -20.08 -9.70
C PRO A 42 10.99 -19.71 -10.65
N TYR A 43 10.91 -18.46 -11.12
CA TYR A 43 9.79 -17.99 -11.95
C TYR A 43 10.02 -18.36 -13.40
N LEU A 44 11.25 -18.19 -13.90
CA LEU A 44 11.68 -18.72 -15.19
C LEU A 44 11.40 -20.22 -15.27
N ARG A 45 11.86 -20.98 -14.26
CA ARG A 45 11.65 -22.44 -14.21
C ARG A 45 10.18 -22.83 -14.23
N ARG A 46 9.32 -22.04 -13.59
CA ARG A 46 7.87 -22.26 -13.59
C ARG A 46 7.25 -21.97 -14.97
N ALA A 47 7.69 -20.91 -15.66
CA ALA A 47 7.17 -20.52 -16.97
C ALA A 47 7.76 -21.34 -18.14
N ALA A 48 8.95 -21.93 -17.95
CA ALA A 48 9.71 -22.56 -19.01
C ALA A 48 8.98 -23.67 -19.80
N PRO A 49 8.16 -24.57 -19.19
CA PRO A 49 7.39 -25.55 -19.96
C PRO A 49 6.51 -24.89 -21.03
N ASP A 50 5.70 -23.91 -20.63
CA ASP A 50 4.72 -23.26 -21.51
C ASP A 50 5.40 -22.36 -22.56
N VAL A 51 6.42 -21.60 -22.14
CA VAL A 51 7.17 -20.72 -23.04
C VAL A 51 7.93 -21.52 -24.09
N LEU A 52 8.58 -22.63 -23.71
CA LEU A 52 9.31 -23.47 -24.66
C LEU A 52 8.37 -24.23 -25.61
N ALA A 53 7.20 -24.67 -25.14
CA ALA A 53 6.19 -25.28 -26.00
C ALA A 53 5.67 -24.28 -27.04
N THR A 54 5.36 -23.06 -26.59
CA THR A 54 4.92 -21.96 -27.46
C THR A 54 5.99 -21.60 -28.48
N ALA A 55 7.23 -21.41 -28.04
CA ALA A 55 8.37 -21.09 -28.90
C ALA A 55 8.62 -22.13 -29.99
N ARG A 56 8.47 -23.43 -29.69
CA ARG A 56 8.59 -24.49 -30.69
C ARG A 56 7.45 -24.43 -31.71
N SER A 57 6.22 -24.23 -31.25
CA SER A 57 5.04 -24.18 -32.12
C SER A 57 5.07 -22.97 -33.07
N GLN A 58 5.53 -21.83 -32.57
CA GLN A 58 5.57 -20.56 -33.29
C GLN A 58 6.94 -20.27 -33.93
N ARG A 59 7.92 -21.16 -33.77
CA ARG A 59 9.30 -21.04 -34.31
C ARG A 59 9.98 -19.73 -33.92
N TRP A 60 9.93 -19.39 -32.63
CA TRP A 60 10.60 -18.20 -32.10
C TRP A 60 12.12 -18.29 -32.28
N ASP A 61 12.75 -17.13 -32.46
CA ASP A 61 14.20 -17.00 -32.43
C ASP A 61 14.77 -17.39 -31.05
N PRO A 62 15.94 -18.06 -30.96
CA PRO A 62 16.50 -18.44 -29.66
C PRO A 62 16.72 -17.27 -28.70
N ALA A 63 17.11 -16.09 -29.19
CA ALA A 63 17.29 -14.91 -28.34
C ALA A 63 15.95 -14.43 -27.76
N GLU A 64 14.87 -14.54 -28.54
CA GLU A 64 13.52 -14.20 -28.09
C GLU A 64 13.04 -15.10 -26.95
N VAL A 65 13.32 -16.41 -27.05
CA VAL A 65 13.01 -17.36 -25.97
C VAL A 65 13.74 -16.99 -24.68
N VAL A 66 15.04 -16.69 -24.78
CA VAL A 66 15.85 -16.30 -23.62
C VAL A 66 15.33 -15.00 -23.01
N ARG A 67 15.00 -14.01 -23.84
CA ARG A 67 14.43 -12.72 -23.40
C ARG A 67 13.16 -12.92 -22.60
N ILE A 68 12.17 -13.63 -23.15
CA ILE A 68 10.87 -13.85 -22.49
C ILE A 68 11.03 -14.63 -21.17
N LEU A 69 11.89 -15.66 -21.16
CA LEU A 69 12.16 -16.43 -19.95
C LEU A 69 12.79 -15.57 -18.83
N LEU A 70 13.71 -14.68 -19.19
CA LEU A 70 14.32 -13.75 -18.23
C LEU A 70 13.33 -12.66 -17.78
N GLU A 71 12.45 -12.19 -18.66
CA GLU A 71 11.37 -11.26 -18.30
C GLU A 71 10.41 -11.85 -17.27
N GLU A 72 10.04 -13.12 -17.42
CA GLU A 72 9.24 -13.83 -16.41
C GLU A 72 9.97 -13.96 -15.06
N GLU A 73 11.29 -14.10 -15.08
CA GLU A 73 12.11 -14.08 -13.87
C GLU A 73 12.10 -12.72 -13.18
N ILE A 74 12.32 -11.64 -13.95
CA ILE A 74 12.31 -10.26 -13.46
C ILE A 74 10.95 -9.96 -12.86
N LYS A 75 9.88 -10.16 -13.63
CA LYS A 75 8.50 -9.94 -13.20
C LYS A 75 8.17 -10.68 -11.91
N GLY A 76 8.50 -11.96 -11.83
CA GLY A 76 8.23 -12.75 -10.63
C GLY A 76 9.01 -12.28 -9.40
N ARG A 77 10.24 -11.79 -9.58
CA ARG A 77 11.04 -11.19 -8.49
C ARG A 77 10.47 -9.86 -8.02
N ASP A 78 10.06 -9.01 -8.95
CA ASP A 78 9.46 -7.72 -8.64
C ASP A 78 8.14 -7.92 -7.88
N ASP A 79 7.28 -8.83 -8.35
CA ASP A 79 6.03 -9.20 -7.68
C ASP A 79 6.27 -9.78 -6.28
N ALA A 80 7.32 -10.59 -6.10
CA ALA A 80 7.68 -11.11 -4.79
C ALA A 80 8.21 -10.02 -3.86
N THR A 81 9.00 -9.09 -4.38
CA THR A 81 9.51 -7.95 -3.63
C THR A 81 8.38 -7.04 -3.17
N ARG A 82 7.47 -6.65 -4.08
CA ARG A 82 6.27 -5.85 -3.77
C ARG A 82 5.39 -6.55 -2.72
N ARG A 83 5.13 -7.85 -2.87
CA ARG A 83 4.38 -8.64 -1.86
C ARG A 83 5.07 -8.65 -0.50
N ASN A 84 6.38 -8.79 -0.46
CA ASN A 84 7.15 -8.76 0.78
C ASN A 84 7.12 -7.38 1.44
N HIS A 85 7.30 -6.30 0.67
CA HIS A 85 7.18 -4.93 1.17
C HIS A 85 5.78 -4.64 1.72
N ARG A 86 4.72 -5.01 0.97
CA ARG A 86 3.32 -4.89 1.41
C ARG A 86 3.05 -5.63 2.72
N LYS A 87 3.56 -6.87 2.84
CA LYS A 87 3.46 -7.65 4.08
C LYS A 87 4.21 -7.01 5.25
N GLN A 88 5.38 -6.42 5.01
CA GLN A 88 6.18 -5.78 6.05
C GLN A 88 5.61 -4.45 6.50
N ALA A 89 5.00 -3.68 5.59
CA ALA A 89 4.41 -2.38 5.88
C ALA A 89 3.17 -2.47 6.78
N GLN A 90 2.43 -3.59 6.74
CA GLN A 90 1.23 -3.83 7.56
C GLN A 90 0.21 -2.67 7.47
N LEU A 91 -0.08 -2.24 6.23
CA LEU A 91 -1.01 -1.16 5.97
C LEU A 91 -2.41 -1.50 6.56
N PRO A 92 -3.10 -0.54 7.19
CA PRO A 92 -4.25 -0.82 8.05
C PRO A 92 -5.49 -1.32 7.31
N SER A 93 -5.81 -0.77 6.12
CA SER A 93 -7.09 -1.03 5.43
C SER A 93 -6.99 -1.25 3.93
N GLY A 94 -5.78 -1.22 3.37
CA GLY A 94 -5.50 -1.46 1.96
C GLY A 94 -6.04 -0.37 1.02
N LYS A 95 -6.29 0.84 1.51
CA LYS A 95 -6.82 1.93 0.67
C LYS A 95 -5.84 2.32 -0.43
N THR A 96 -6.35 2.42 -1.65
CA THR A 96 -5.60 2.81 -2.85
C THR A 96 -6.22 4.04 -3.50
N PHE A 97 -5.54 4.60 -4.49
CA PHE A 97 -6.07 5.69 -5.31
C PHE A 97 -7.27 5.25 -6.15
N ASP A 98 -7.42 3.97 -6.49
CA ASP A 98 -8.62 3.46 -7.20
C ASP A 98 -9.91 3.65 -6.38
N SER A 99 -9.77 3.66 -5.04
CA SER A 99 -10.88 3.90 -4.12
C SER A 99 -11.02 5.37 -3.71
N TRP A 100 -10.17 6.26 -4.23
CA TRP A 100 -10.19 7.69 -3.92
C TRP A 100 -11.18 8.42 -4.82
N ARG A 101 -12.07 9.23 -4.22
CA ARG A 101 -12.99 10.10 -4.95
C ARG A 101 -12.48 11.53 -4.88
N GLU A 102 -11.97 12.05 -5.99
CA GLU A 102 -11.44 13.42 -6.04
C GLU A 102 -12.54 14.45 -5.78
N GLU A 103 -13.78 14.20 -6.22
CA GLU A 103 -14.91 15.11 -6.00
C GLU A 103 -15.29 15.29 -4.52
N ASP A 104 -14.93 14.34 -3.66
CA ASP A 104 -15.21 14.36 -2.23
C ASP A 104 -14.08 15.01 -1.42
N SER A 105 -12.93 15.28 -2.05
CA SER A 105 -11.73 15.76 -1.36
C SER A 105 -11.62 17.27 -1.40
N SER A 106 -11.21 17.87 -0.28
CA SER A 106 -10.82 19.28 -0.24
C SER A 106 -9.40 19.53 -0.77
N ILE A 107 -8.65 18.48 -1.12
CA ILE A 107 -7.27 18.60 -1.59
C ILE A 107 -7.30 19.02 -3.06
N PRO A 108 -6.63 20.12 -3.46
CA PRO A 108 -6.58 20.54 -4.85
C PRO A 108 -6.01 19.44 -5.75
N ALA A 109 -6.68 19.15 -6.87
CA ALA A 109 -6.26 18.11 -7.81
C ALA A 109 -4.79 18.24 -8.26
N PRO A 110 -4.25 19.44 -8.59
CA PRO A 110 -2.83 19.58 -8.93
C PRO A 110 -1.88 19.14 -7.81
N THR A 111 -2.24 19.44 -6.55
CA THR A 111 -1.47 19.00 -5.37
C THR A 111 -1.54 17.49 -5.22
N LEU A 112 -2.73 16.91 -5.35
CA LEU A 112 -2.93 15.47 -5.27
C LEU A 112 -2.11 14.74 -6.35
N HIS A 113 -2.17 15.18 -7.61
CA HIS A 113 -1.45 14.59 -8.73
C HIS A 113 0.08 14.74 -8.56
N ALA A 114 0.55 15.88 -8.04
CA ALA A 114 1.96 16.07 -7.70
C ALA A 114 2.41 15.11 -6.58
N LEU A 115 1.59 14.89 -5.56
CA LEU A 115 1.91 13.91 -4.51
C LEU A 115 1.92 12.48 -5.04
N MET A 116 1.02 12.15 -5.96
CA MET A 116 0.97 10.85 -6.62
C MET A 116 2.23 10.54 -7.41
N THR A 117 3.02 11.51 -7.90
CA THR A 117 4.25 11.19 -8.65
C THR A 117 5.33 10.55 -7.78
N LEU A 118 5.26 10.73 -6.45
CA LEU A 118 6.28 10.32 -5.48
C LEU A 118 7.67 10.91 -5.71
N GLU A 119 7.83 11.90 -6.59
CA GLU A 119 9.12 12.58 -6.81
C GLU A 119 9.64 13.25 -5.54
N TRP A 120 8.73 13.78 -4.71
CA TRP A 120 9.03 14.30 -3.38
C TRP A 120 9.66 13.26 -2.45
N VAL A 121 9.32 11.98 -2.60
CA VAL A 121 9.93 10.90 -1.79
C VAL A 121 11.41 10.75 -2.14
N SER A 122 11.76 10.83 -3.43
CA SER A 122 13.16 10.75 -3.89
C SER A 122 14.01 11.95 -3.46
N ARG A 123 13.37 13.09 -3.20
CA ARG A 123 14.00 14.33 -2.71
C ARG A 123 14.10 14.40 -1.19
N ALA A 124 13.70 13.35 -0.48
CA ALA A 124 13.64 13.31 0.99
C ALA A 124 12.76 14.43 1.59
N GLU A 125 11.69 14.80 0.89
CA GLU A 125 10.71 15.77 1.37
C GLU A 125 9.62 15.07 2.19
N ASN A 126 9.01 15.78 3.13
CA ASN A 126 7.96 15.27 4.00
C ASN A 126 6.57 15.66 3.48
N LEU A 127 5.54 14.99 3.99
CA LEU A 127 4.14 15.37 3.82
C LEU A 127 3.47 15.48 5.19
N ALA A 128 3.01 16.67 5.55
CA ALA A 128 2.20 16.89 6.74
C ALA A 128 0.75 17.13 6.32
N CYS A 129 -0.14 16.18 6.62
CA CYS A 129 -1.56 16.26 6.31
C CYS A 129 -2.36 16.52 7.59
N ALA A 130 -2.99 17.68 7.70
CA ALA A 130 -3.73 18.09 8.89
C ALA A 130 -5.19 18.44 8.57
N GLY A 131 -6.09 18.32 9.55
CA GLY A 131 -7.50 18.73 9.42
C GLY A 131 -8.48 17.85 10.18
N PRO A 132 -9.80 18.09 10.10
CA PRO A 132 -10.80 17.37 10.87
C PRO A 132 -10.82 15.85 10.65
N SER A 133 -11.41 15.10 11.60
CA SER A 133 -11.55 13.65 11.44
C SER A 133 -12.48 13.30 10.27
N GLY A 134 -12.10 12.27 9.50
CA GLY A 134 -12.92 11.77 8.40
C GLY A 134 -12.76 12.50 7.06
N THR A 135 -11.79 13.42 6.92
CA THR A 135 -11.53 14.19 5.68
C THR A 135 -10.55 13.52 4.69
N GLY A 136 -10.22 12.23 4.89
CA GLY A 136 -9.40 11.46 3.94
C GLY A 136 -7.89 11.45 4.19
N LYS A 137 -7.37 12.06 5.27
CA LYS A 137 -5.92 12.12 5.57
C LYS A 137 -5.23 10.75 5.60
N SER A 138 -5.74 9.81 6.40
CA SER A 138 -5.17 8.45 6.50
C SER A 138 -5.35 7.64 5.21
N HIS A 139 -6.44 7.89 4.46
CA HIS A 139 -6.63 7.27 3.14
C HIS A 139 -5.55 7.76 2.17
N LEU A 140 -5.31 9.07 2.08
CA LEU A 140 -4.24 9.62 1.24
C LEU A 140 -2.88 9.02 1.61
N ALA A 141 -2.54 8.99 2.90
CA ALA A 141 -1.29 8.41 3.37
C ALA A 141 -1.16 6.92 2.99
N GLU A 142 -2.23 6.14 3.13
CA GLU A 142 -2.25 4.72 2.78
C GLU A 142 -2.20 4.48 1.26
N ALA A 143 -2.86 5.33 0.47
CA ALA A 143 -2.82 5.27 -0.99
C ALA A 143 -1.42 5.60 -1.53
N LEU A 144 -0.77 6.62 -0.97
CA LEU A 144 0.64 6.95 -1.25
C LEU A 144 1.57 5.81 -0.84
N ALA A 145 1.35 5.21 0.32
CA ALA A 145 2.11 4.06 0.80
C ALA A 145 1.99 2.86 -0.15
N ASN A 146 0.77 2.54 -0.61
CA ASN A 146 0.56 1.48 -1.61
C ASN A 146 1.28 1.80 -2.93
N LYS A 147 1.13 3.03 -3.43
CA LYS A 147 1.83 3.43 -4.66
C LYS A 147 3.35 3.33 -4.52
N ALA A 148 3.92 3.76 -3.39
CA ALA A 148 5.35 3.66 -3.14
C ALA A 148 5.82 2.20 -3.13
N ILE A 149 5.06 1.29 -2.52
CA ILE A 149 5.34 -0.15 -2.56
C ILE A 149 5.28 -0.69 -3.98
N ASP A 150 4.32 -0.24 -4.78
CA ASP A 150 4.20 -0.65 -6.18
C ASP A 150 5.33 -0.07 -7.05
N GLU A 151 5.93 1.07 -6.71
CA GLU A 151 7.18 1.56 -7.32
C GLU A 151 8.44 0.87 -6.74
N GLY A 152 8.28 -0.17 -5.91
CA GLY A 152 9.38 -0.96 -5.34
C GLY A 152 10.01 -0.38 -4.07
N MET A 153 9.50 0.73 -3.54
CA MET A 153 10.01 1.37 -2.34
C MET A 153 9.65 0.57 -1.08
N LYS A 154 10.48 0.72 -0.03
CA LYS A 154 10.20 0.18 1.30
C LYS A 154 9.39 1.18 2.11
N VAL A 155 8.35 0.70 2.76
CA VAL A 155 7.44 1.53 3.54
C VAL A 155 7.33 1.01 4.97
N SER A 156 7.31 1.91 5.95
CA SER A 156 6.94 1.60 7.33
C SER A 156 5.73 2.43 7.76
N TRP A 157 4.74 1.77 8.34
CA TRP A 157 3.53 2.42 8.85
C TRP A 157 3.43 2.27 10.36
N PHE A 158 3.15 3.36 11.04
CA PHE A 158 2.83 3.38 12.46
C PHE A 158 1.69 4.37 12.72
N THR A 159 0.86 4.09 13.72
CA THR A 159 0.18 5.17 14.43
C THR A 159 1.16 5.75 15.45
N LEU A 160 0.91 6.95 15.97
CA LEU A 160 1.75 7.48 17.05
C LEU A 160 1.79 6.53 18.26
N GLU A 161 0.66 5.91 18.60
CA GLU A 161 0.56 4.91 19.66
C GLU A 161 1.43 3.67 19.35
N SER A 162 1.31 3.09 18.15
CA SER A 162 2.05 1.88 17.80
C SER A 162 3.55 2.13 17.66
N LEU A 163 3.95 3.33 17.23
CA LEU A 163 5.33 3.78 17.24
C LEU A 163 5.87 3.87 18.67
N THR A 164 5.09 4.47 19.57
CA THR A 164 5.45 4.61 20.99
C THR A 164 5.63 3.24 21.63
N ALA A 165 4.70 2.31 21.39
CA ALA A 165 4.80 0.94 21.88
C ALA A 165 5.99 0.18 21.28
N HIS A 166 6.29 0.40 19.99
CA HIS A 166 7.42 -0.22 19.31
C HIS A 166 8.76 0.22 19.90
N LEU A 167 8.96 1.53 20.07
CA LEU A 167 10.20 2.07 20.64
C LEU A 167 10.28 1.87 22.15
N GLY A 168 9.14 1.87 22.86
CA GLY A 168 9.09 1.55 24.29
C GLY A 168 9.61 0.14 24.61
N ARG A 169 9.26 -0.87 23.81
CA ARG A 169 9.84 -2.21 23.92
C ARG A 169 11.35 -2.21 23.68
N ALA A 170 11.81 -1.49 22.65
CA ALA A 170 13.22 -1.38 22.35
C ALA A 170 14.02 -0.65 23.45
N THR A 171 13.40 0.24 24.22
CA THR A 171 14.00 0.88 25.40
C THR A 171 14.30 -0.13 26.49
N VAL A 172 13.35 -1.01 26.81
CA VAL A 172 13.52 -2.08 27.81
C VAL A 172 14.67 -3.01 27.40
N ASP A 173 14.78 -3.33 26.12
CA ASP A 173 15.81 -4.21 25.59
C ASP A 173 17.16 -3.52 25.32
N ASN A 174 17.28 -2.21 25.60
CA ASN A 174 18.43 -1.37 25.26
C ASN A 174 18.83 -1.41 23.76
N THR A 175 17.82 -1.47 22.87
CA THR A 175 17.97 -1.59 21.41
C THR A 175 17.31 -0.47 20.61
N VAL A 176 16.95 0.66 21.25
CA VAL A 176 16.25 1.79 20.59
C VAL A 176 16.93 2.24 19.30
N SER A 177 18.26 2.42 19.32
CA SER A 177 19.01 2.85 18.13
C SER A 177 18.87 1.87 16.97
N LYS A 178 18.82 0.56 17.26
CA LYS A 178 18.60 -0.49 16.25
C LYS A 178 17.17 -0.48 15.72
N ALA A 179 16.19 -0.22 16.57
CA ALA A 179 14.79 -0.10 16.17
C ALA A 179 14.58 1.11 15.24
N VAL A 180 15.11 2.28 15.61
CA VAL A 180 15.08 3.49 14.77
C VAL A 180 15.80 3.24 13.45
N ALA A 181 17.00 2.66 13.48
CA ALA A 181 17.74 2.30 12.26
C ALA A 181 16.99 1.30 11.36
N LYS A 182 16.12 0.46 11.93
CA LYS A 182 15.27 -0.46 11.14
C LYS A 182 14.14 0.31 10.47
N ILE A 183 13.52 1.28 11.15
CA ILE A 183 12.48 2.14 10.59
C ILE A 183 13.05 2.98 9.43
N THR A 184 14.23 3.58 9.61
CA THR A 184 14.87 4.46 8.60
C THR A 184 15.55 3.72 7.44
N ARG A 185 15.45 2.38 7.40
CA ARG A 185 15.72 1.59 6.18
C ARG A 185 14.59 1.67 5.16
N SER A 186 13.41 2.14 5.57
CA SER A 186 12.31 2.44 4.67
C SER A 186 12.58 3.73 3.93
N ASP A 187 12.17 3.79 2.67
CA ASP A 187 12.26 4.99 1.85
C ASP A 187 11.16 5.99 2.23
N LEU A 188 10.01 5.47 2.66
CA LEU A 188 8.87 6.24 3.16
C LEU A 188 8.42 5.75 4.54
N ILE A 189 8.29 6.67 5.49
CA ILE A 189 7.82 6.38 6.86
C ILE A 189 6.51 7.12 7.07
N ILE A 190 5.49 6.45 7.59
CA ILE A 190 4.19 7.06 7.92
C ILE A 190 3.96 7.00 9.42
N VAL A 191 3.62 8.14 10.00
CA VAL A 191 3.11 8.29 11.37
C VAL A 191 1.69 8.85 11.29
N ASP A 192 0.72 7.96 11.39
CA ASP A 192 -0.71 8.27 11.29
C ASP A 192 -1.32 8.63 12.66
N ASP A 193 -2.41 9.37 12.60
CA ASP A 193 -3.32 9.67 13.72
C ASP A 193 -2.68 10.42 14.91
N ILE A 194 -1.91 11.48 14.62
CA ILE A 194 -1.38 12.37 15.65
C ILE A 194 -2.48 13.31 16.17
N GLY A 195 -2.57 13.47 17.49
CA GLY A 195 -3.38 14.51 18.13
C GLY A 195 -4.83 14.15 18.45
N MET A 196 -5.19 12.87 18.42
CA MET A 196 -6.46 12.39 18.98
C MET A 196 -6.47 12.34 20.51
N LEU A 197 -5.32 12.08 21.13
CA LEU A 197 -5.16 11.98 22.58
C LEU A 197 -3.86 12.67 23.03
N PRO A 198 -3.81 13.25 24.25
CA PRO A 198 -2.54 13.68 24.85
C PRO A 198 -1.56 12.51 24.86
N SER A 199 -0.42 12.69 24.22
CA SER A 199 0.47 11.57 23.86
C SER A 199 1.59 11.36 24.90
N GLY A 200 1.83 12.36 25.74
CA GLY A 200 2.80 12.30 26.84
C GLY A 200 4.27 12.27 26.38
N GLN A 201 5.19 12.10 27.33
CA GLN A 201 6.64 12.15 27.11
C GLN A 201 7.12 11.04 26.15
N ALA A 202 6.68 9.81 26.36
CA ALA A 202 7.17 8.66 25.60
C ALA A 202 6.83 8.77 24.10
N ALA A 203 5.62 9.24 23.76
CA ALA A 203 5.23 9.43 22.37
C ALA A 203 6.01 10.56 21.70
N ALA A 204 6.26 11.65 22.43
CA ALA A 204 7.06 12.76 21.91
C ALA A 204 8.52 12.35 21.66
N GLU A 205 9.11 11.56 22.55
CA GLU A 205 10.45 11.00 22.35
C GLU A 205 10.50 10.02 21.18
N ALA A 206 9.50 9.15 21.07
CA ALA A 206 9.40 8.19 19.97
C ALA A 206 9.28 8.90 18.62
N PHE A 207 8.39 9.89 18.53
CA PHE A 207 8.21 10.72 17.35
C PHE A 207 9.48 11.50 17.01
N TYR A 208 10.05 12.22 17.97
CA TYR A 208 11.29 12.99 17.78
C TYR A 208 12.44 12.11 17.25
N ARG A 209 12.65 10.92 17.83
CA ARG A 209 13.73 10.01 17.38
C ARG A 209 13.58 9.58 15.93
N VAL A 210 12.35 9.34 15.47
CA VAL A 210 12.11 8.99 14.06
C VAL A 210 12.32 10.20 13.16
N ILE A 211 11.77 11.36 13.52
CA ILE A 211 11.91 12.59 12.71
C ILE A 211 13.38 13.02 12.62
N ASP A 212 14.12 13.02 13.73
CA ASP A 212 15.54 13.38 13.77
C ASP A 212 16.40 12.41 12.94
N ALA A 213 16.11 11.11 12.99
CA ALA A 213 16.85 10.12 12.19
C ALA A 213 16.50 10.15 10.69
N ALA A 214 15.29 10.59 10.34
CA ALA A 214 14.81 10.72 8.96
C ALA A 214 15.21 12.06 8.31
N TYR A 215 15.46 13.10 9.10
CA TYR A 215 15.75 14.45 8.64
C TYR A 215 16.82 14.48 7.53
N GLU A 216 16.47 15.12 6.40
CA GLU A 216 17.29 15.23 5.16
C GLU A 216 17.74 13.89 4.53
N ARG A 217 17.15 12.77 4.95
CA ARG A 217 17.56 11.42 4.51
C ARG A 217 16.42 10.57 4.01
N ARG A 218 15.24 10.70 4.64
CA ARG A 218 14.04 9.88 4.40
C ARG A 218 12.80 10.76 4.45
N SER A 219 11.81 10.34 3.69
CA SER A 219 10.54 11.04 3.59
C SER A 219 9.58 10.54 4.65
N VAL A 220 8.92 11.46 5.33
CA VAL A 220 7.94 11.16 6.38
C VAL A 220 6.58 11.72 6.00
N ILE A 221 5.55 10.88 6.08
CA ILE A 221 4.15 11.32 6.09
C ILE A 221 3.68 11.38 7.55
N VAL A 222 3.10 12.51 7.92
CA VAL A 222 2.38 12.67 9.18
C VAL A 222 0.92 12.99 8.87
N THR A 223 0.00 12.31 9.53
CA THR A 223 -1.41 12.73 9.56
C THR A 223 -1.78 13.21 10.96
N SER A 224 -2.57 14.29 11.05
CA SER A 224 -2.99 14.82 12.34
C SER A 224 -4.33 15.54 12.30
N ASN A 225 -5.03 15.58 13.43
CA ASN A 225 -6.18 16.46 13.61
C ASN A 225 -5.78 17.89 14.03
N LEU A 226 -4.50 18.09 14.36
CA LEU A 226 -3.93 19.39 14.67
C LEU A 226 -2.99 19.81 13.55
N HIS A 227 -2.91 21.12 13.30
CA HIS A 227 -1.78 21.63 12.52
C HIS A 227 -0.46 21.26 13.23
N PRO A 228 0.62 20.90 12.52
CA PRO A 228 1.89 20.51 13.17
C PRO A 228 2.42 21.54 14.16
N SER A 229 2.20 22.83 13.93
CA SER A 229 2.56 23.91 14.88
C SER A 229 1.85 23.82 16.24
N GLY A 230 0.76 23.05 16.36
CA GLY A 230 0.00 22.82 17.59
C GLY A 230 0.39 21.54 18.33
N PHE A 231 1.44 20.83 17.92
CA PHE A 231 1.86 19.58 18.57
C PHE A 231 2.35 19.79 20.01
N ASP A 232 2.75 21.01 20.39
CA ASP A 232 3.11 21.36 21.76
C ASP A 232 1.92 21.33 22.74
N SER A 233 0.69 21.26 22.25
CA SER A 233 -0.52 21.06 23.05
C SER A 233 -0.73 19.60 23.49
N ILE A 234 -0.17 18.63 22.76
CA ILE A 234 -0.35 17.18 22.99
C ILE A 234 0.94 16.48 23.42
N MET A 235 2.09 17.16 23.31
CA MET A 235 3.43 16.67 23.60
C MET A 235 4.25 17.74 24.36
N PRO A 236 5.28 17.36 25.12
CA PRO A 236 6.22 18.30 25.72
C PRO A 236 6.79 19.29 24.69
N LYS A 237 6.64 20.59 24.98
CA LYS A 237 6.95 21.70 24.06
C LYS A 237 8.35 21.62 23.44
N THR A 238 9.36 21.24 24.21
CA THR A 238 10.76 21.14 23.73
C THR A 238 10.91 20.10 22.62
N LEU A 239 10.38 18.89 22.83
CA LEU A 239 10.42 17.81 21.85
C LEU A 239 9.51 18.09 20.66
N ALA A 240 8.31 18.61 20.91
CA ALA A 240 7.36 18.97 19.86
C ALA A 240 7.96 20.01 18.91
N THR A 241 8.52 21.10 19.45
CA THR A 241 9.12 22.17 18.64
C THR A 241 10.29 21.63 17.82
N ALA A 242 11.19 20.85 18.43
CA ALA A 242 12.36 20.31 17.74
C ALA A 242 12.01 19.28 16.64
N ALA A 243 10.95 18.48 16.84
CA ALA A 243 10.46 17.55 15.84
C ALA A 243 9.74 18.28 14.70
N VAL A 244 8.87 19.25 15.02
CA VAL A 244 8.10 20.01 14.03
C VAL A 244 9.01 20.86 13.15
N ASP A 245 10.04 21.49 13.72
CA ASP A 245 11.03 22.26 12.97
C ASP A 245 11.70 21.42 11.87
N ARG A 246 12.23 20.25 12.23
CA ARG A 246 12.83 19.29 11.28
C ARG A 246 11.81 18.72 10.29
N LEU A 247 10.60 18.40 10.75
CA LEU A 247 9.54 17.86 9.90
C LEU A 247 9.17 18.87 8.82
N LEU A 248 8.98 20.14 9.18
CA LEU A 248 8.43 21.17 8.30
C LEU A 248 9.46 21.88 7.42
N HIS A 249 10.76 21.78 7.74
CA HIS A 249 11.81 22.44 6.96
C HIS A 249 11.74 22.10 5.47
N HIS A 250 11.46 20.83 5.15
CA HIS A 250 11.25 20.34 3.79
C HIS A 250 9.95 19.54 3.70
N ALA A 251 8.80 20.20 3.90
CA ALA A 251 7.50 19.53 3.85
C ALA A 251 6.52 20.15 2.87
N HIS A 252 5.74 19.29 2.22
CA HIS A 252 4.44 19.62 1.66
C HIS A 252 3.42 19.63 2.80
N VAL A 253 2.74 20.76 3.01
CA VAL A 253 1.68 20.87 4.02
C VAL A 253 0.33 20.87 3.34
N VAL A 254 -0.50 19.89 3.66
CA VAL A 254 -1.85 19.73 3.13
C VAL A 254 -2.85 19.90 4.27
N LEU A 255 -3.70 20.91 4.15
CA LEU A 255 -4.81 21.15 5.06
C LEU A 255 -6.09 20.61 4.42
N THR A 256 -6.71 19.67 5.11
CA THR A 256 -8.00 19.10 4.72
C THR A 256 -9.12 19.80 5.47
N GLU A 257 -10.23 20.00 4.80
CA GLU A 257 -11.41 20.71 5.31
C GLU A 257 -12.68 19.92 5.01
N GLY A 258 -13.80 20.36 5.57
CA GLY A 258 -15.11 19.78 5.31
C GLY A 258 -15.59 18.74 6.33
N SER A 259 -16.73 18.14 6.02
CA SER A 259 -17.40 17.15 6.86
C SER A 259 -16.79 15.76 6.70
N SER A 260 -16.95 14.92 7.73
CA SER A 260 -16.49 13.52 7.71
C SER A 260 -17.13 12.73 6.57
N LEU A 261 -16.31 12.24 5.63
CA LEU A 261 -16.73 11.35 4.55
C LEU A 261 -17.34 10.05 5.09
N ARG A 262 -16.80 9.56 6.21
CA ARG A 262 -17.31 8.37 6.90
C ARG A 262 -18.74 8.61 7.40
N LEU A 263 -19.03 9.80 7.91
CA LEU A 263 -20.37 10.18 8.35
C LEU A 263 -21.32 10.30 7.17
N THR A 264 -20.91 10.95 6.08
CA THR A 264 -21.69 11.04 4.84
C THR A 264 -22.05 9.67 4.28
N GLN A 265 -21.10 8.73 4.27
CA GLN A 265 -21.35 7.35 3.86
C GLN A 265 -22.37 6.67 4.78
N ALA A 266 -22.20 6.78 6.10
CA ALA A 266 -23.12 6.21 7.08
C ALA A 266 -24.55 6.77 6.94
N THR A 267 -24.71 8.07 6.71
CA THR A 267 -26.04 8.71 6.58
C THR A 267 -26.70 8.44 5.24
N THR A 268 -25.93 8.16 4.19
CA THR A 268 -26.44 7.80 2.85
C THR A 268 -26.60 6.30 2.64
N GLY A 269 -26.31 5.49 3.67
CA GLY A 269 -26.36 4.03 3.60
C GLY A 269 -25.24 3.40 2.78
N GLN A 270 -24.23 4.18 2.37
CA GLN A 270 -23.05 3.66 1.69
C GLN A 270 -22.12 3.03 2.73
N GLY A 271 -21.71 1.77 2.51
CA GLY A 271 -20.80 1.04 3.42
C GLY A 271 -21.47 0.08 4.39
N VAL A 272 -22.79 -0.10 4.31
CA VAL A 272 -23.53 -1.17 5.01
C VAL A 272 -24.37 -1.95 4.01
N VAL A 273 -24.64 -3.23 4.31
CA VAL A 273 -25.62 -4.01 3.54
C VAL A 273 -27.01 -3.39 3.79
N PRO A 274 -27.76 -3.00 2.74
CA PRO A 274 -29.10 -2.45 2.92
C PRO A 274 -29.97 -3.42 3.73
N LEU A 275 -30.61 -2.91 4.80
CA LEU A 275 -31.46 -3.72 5.67
C LEU A 275 -32.74 -4.21 4.99
N HIS A 276 -33.15 -3.55 3.89
CA HIS A 276 -34.24 -3.98 3.05
C HIS A 276 -33.74 -4.06 1.60
N GLN A 277 -33.93 -5.21 0.96
CA GLN A 277 -33.80 -5.31 -0.50
C GLN A 277 -35.03 -4.64 -1.12
N PRO A 278 -34.88 -3.78 -2.14
CA PRO A 278 -36.03 -3.34 -2.93
C PRO A 278 -36.65 -4.59 -3.58
N GLY A 279 -37.92 -4.83 -3.27
CA GLY A 279 -38.73 -5.89 -3.88
C GLY A 279 -39.08 -5.61 -5.34
#